data_AF-A0A1V6FTB7-F1
#
_entry.id   AF-A0A1V6FTB7-F1
#
_cell.length_a   1.000
_cell.length_b   1.000
_cell.length_c   1.000
_cell.angle_alpha   90.00
_cell.angle_beta   90.00
_cell.angle_gamma   90.00
#
_symmetry.space_group_name_H-M   'P 1'
#
loop_
_entity.id
_entity.type
_entity.pdbx_description
1 polymer ?
#
loop_
_entity_poly.entity_id
_entity_poly.type
_entity_poly.pdbx_seq_one_letter_code
_entity_poly.pdbx_strand_id
1 'polypeptide(L)'
;MGMLDKKALLTKEVLDKVKVDLGKGDYVYVRQMTGRERDKFEQTLIRENKNAEGGFEKALDDFRAKLAVCTVCDESGNLILTPADASTLSQSMSAARLEKIVTQAQELNKISEEDKEKIVKNSSGDQVASSPSDSVES
;
A
#
# COMPACT_ATOMS: atom_id res chain seq x y z
N MET A 1 8.98 -32.27 -0.22
CA MET A 1 9.55 -31.24 -1.11
C MET A 1 10.17 -31.96 -2.30
N GLY A 2 9.85 -31.58 -3.54
CA GLY A 2 10.39 -32.20 -4.76
C GLY A 2 10.75 -31.12 -5.80
N MET A 3 11.61 -31.46 -6.75
CA MET A 3 11.97 -30.57 -7.86
C MET A 3 10.75 -30.32 -8.75
N LEU A 4 10.43 -29.05 -9.02
CA LEU A 4 9.37 -28.67 -9.96
C LEU A 4 9.91 -28.71 -11.40
N ASP A 5 9.07 -29.13 -12.34
CA ASP A 5 9.36 -29.06 -13.77
C ASP A 5 8.87 -27.73 -14.39
N LYS A 6 9.20 -27.51 -15.67
CA LYS A 6 8.79 -26.30 -16.40
C LYS A 6 7.27 -26.11 -16.43
N LYS A 7 6.48 -27.18 -16.54
CA LYS A 7 5.02 -27.09 -16.63
C LYS A 7 4.42 -26.66 -15.29
N ALA A 8 4.92 -27.23 -14.20
CA ALA A 8 4.52 -26.87 -12.85
C ALA A 8 4.84 -25.39 -12.57
N LEU A 9 6.05 -24.93 -12.91
CA LEU A 9 6.46 -23.52 -12.70
C LEU A 9 5.65 -22.49 -13.50
N LEU A 10 5.07 -22.89 -14.64
CA LEU A 10 4.27 -22.01 -15.50
C LEU A 10 2.76 -22.17 -15.30
N THR A 11 2.35 -23.05 -14.38
CA THR A 11 0.94 -23.21 -14.01
C THR A 11 0.57 -22.11 -13.01
N LYS A 12 -0.58 -21.48 -13.22
CA LYS A 12 -1.06 -20.43 -12.32
C LYS A 12 -1.31 -21.01 -10.92
N GLU A 13 -0.61 -20.47 -9.93
CA GLU A 13 -0.84 -20.82 -8.54
C GLU A 13 -2.13 -20.19 -8.00
N VAL A 14 -2.77 -20.89 -7.07
CA VAL A 14 -3.85 -20.32 -6.26
C VAL A 14 -3.20 -19.53 -5.15
N LEU A 15 -3.44 -18.22 -5.15
CA LEU A 15 -2.86 -17.31 -4.17
C LEU A 15 -3.68 -17.30 -2.88
N ASP A 16 -2.99 -17.23 -1.75
CA ASP A 16 -3.64 -17.11 -0.45
C ASP A 16 -4.40 -15.79 -0.34
N LYS A 17 -5.51 -15.81 0.40
CA LYS A 17 -6.32 -14.63 0.70
C LYS A 17 -6.95 -14.73 2.08
N VAL A 18 -7.20 -13.56 2.67
CA VAL A 18 -7.81 -13.42 4.00
C VAL A 18 -8.96 -12.43 3.93
N LYS A 19 -10.03 -12.71 4.70
CA LYS A 19 -11.14 -11.76 4.89
C LYS A 19 -10.76 -10.75 5.96
N VAL A 20 -10.88 -9.47 5.64
CA VAL A 20 -10.57 -8.35 6.55
C VAL A 20 -11.85 -7.63 6.93
N ASP A 21 -12.17 -7.62 8.22
CA ASP A 21 -13.33 -6.92 8.77
C ASP A 21 -13.05 -5.42 8.95
N LEU A 22 -13.86 -4.58 8.28
CA LEU A 22 -13.74 -3.13 8.32
C LEU A 22 -14.73 -2.48 9.30
N GLY A 23 -15.47 -3.28 10.07
CA GLY A 23 -16.49 -2.88 11.02
C GLY A 23 -17.86 -2.64 10.39
N LYS A 24 -18.91 -2.61 11.24
CA LYS A 24 -20.31 -2.37 10.86
C LYS A 24 -20.88 -3.36 9.83
N GLY A 25 -20.30 -4.56 9.75
CA GLY A 25 -20.68 -5.59 8.76
C GLY A 25 -19.97 -5.47 7.42
N ASP A 26 -19.17 -4.41 7.20
CA ASP A 26 -18.38 -4.26 5.98
C ASP A 26 -17.11 -5.10 6.04
N TYR A 27 -16.75 -5.71 4.92
CA TYR A 27 -15.49 -6.45 4.78
C TYR A 27 -14.98 -6.41 3.34
N VAL A 28 -13.70 -6.72 3.19
CA VAL A 28 -13.04 -6.98 1.90
C VAL A 28 -12.19 -8.25 2.00
N TYR A 29 -11.80 -8.82 0.87
CA TYR A 29 -10.72 -9.79 0.85
C TYR A 29 -9.40 -9.12 0.48
N VAL A 30 -8.31 -9.61 1.07
CA VAL A 30 -6.95 -9.21 0.75
C VAL A 30 -6.19 -10.46 0.33
N ARG A 31 -5.51 -10.43 -0.81
CA ARG A 31 -4.76 -11.57 -1.35
C ARG A 31 -3.26 -11.31 -1.50
N GLN A 32 -2.50 -12.40 -1.63
CA GLN A 32 -1.12 -12.34 -2.09
C GLN A 32 -1.06 -11.76 -3.51
N MET A 33 0.02 -11.05 -3.79
CA MET A 33 0.39 -10.61 -5.13
C MET A 33 1.12 -11.74 -5.86
N THR A 34 0.91 -11.83 -7.17
CA THR A 34 1.85 -12.53 -8.06
C THR A 34 3.18 -11.76 -8.13
N GLY A 35 4.25 -12.40 -8.59
CA GLY A 35 5.53 -11.71 -8.82
C GLY A 35 5.40 -10.46 -9.70
N ARG A 36 4.62 -10.55 -10.79
CA ARG A 36 4.38 -9.40 -11.69
C ARG A 36 3.62 -8.25 -11.00
N GLU A 37 2.67 -8.57 -10.13
CA GLU A 37 1.93 -7.55 -9.38
C GLU A 37 2.82 -6.89 -8.32
N ARG A 38 3.68 -7.68 -7.68
CA ARG A 38 4.70 -7.19 -6.76
C ARG A 38 5.66 -6.21 -7.45
N ASP A 39 6.19 -6.58 -8.60
CA ASP A 39 7.09 -5.72 -9.39
C ASP A 39 6.41 -4.39 -9.73
N LYS A 40 5.14 -4.44 -10.16
CA LYS A 40 4.35 -3.23 -10.47
C LYS A 40 4.15 -2.35 -9.25
N PHE A 41 3.82 -2.94 -8.10
CA PHE A 41 3.70 -2.21 -6.85
C PHE A 41 5.02 -1.51 -6.49
N GLU A 42 6.14 -2.23 -6.56
CA GLU A 42 7.47 -1.68 -6.23
C GLU A 42 7.86 -0.52 -7.16
N GLN A 43 7.52 -0.60 -8.45
CA GLN A 43 7.71 0.51 -9.39
C GLN A 43 6.94 1.77 -8.97
N THR A 44 5.78 1.66 -8.32
CA THR A 44 5.03 2.84 -7.83
C THR A 44 5.70 3.54 -6.65
N LEU A 45 6.68 2.90 -6.01
CA LEU A 45 7.43 3.42 -4.86
C LEU A 45 8.72 4.13 -5.27
N ILE A 46 9.02 4.21 -6.56
CA ILE A 46 10.21 4.88 -7.09
C ILE A 46 9.73 5.99 -8.01
N ARG A 47 10.25 7.20 -7.84
CA ARG A 47 10.00 8.32 -8.74
C ARG A 47 11.32 8.90 -9.24
N GLU A 48 11.34 9.32 -10.50
CA GLU A 48 12.48 10.03 -11.06
C GLU A 48 12.64 11.36 -10.34
N ASN A 49 13.85 11.60 -9.83
CA ASN A 49 14.25 12.88 -9.27
C ASN A 49 15.67 13.19 -9.77
N LYS A 50 15.77 14.14 -10.69
CA LYS A 50 17.05 14.60 -11.28
C LYS A 50 18.01 15.21 -10.25
N ASN A 51 17.50 15.62 -9.10
CA ASN A 51 18.28 16.18 -8.00
C ASN A 51 18.72 15.12 -6.98
N ALA A 52 18.22 13.88 -7.09
CA ALA A 52 18.64 12.79 -6.23
C ALA A 52 19.89 12.09 -6.80
N GLU A 53 20.74 11.58 -5.91
CA GLU A 53 21.90 10.77 -6.30
C GLU A 53 21.42 9.50 -7.04
N GLY A 54 21.83 9.35 -8.30
CA GLY A 54 21.35 8.26 -9.17
C GLY A 54 20.05 8.55 -9.93
N GLY A 55 19.45 9.74 -9.79
CA GLY A 55 18.31 10.19 -10.60
C GLY A 55 16.93 9.69 -10.15
N PHE A 56 16.84 9.00 -9.01
CA PHE A 56 15.60 8.44 -8.47
C PHE A 56 15.49 8.67 -6.97
N GLU A 57 14.27 8.78 -6.46
CA GLU A 57 13.97 8.82 -5.02
C GLU A 57 12.77 7.94 -4.66
N LYS A 58 12.65 7.59 -3.37
CA LYS A 58 11.52 6.77 -2.87
C LYS A 58 10.24 7.62 -2.79
N ALA A 59 9.21 7.20 -3.52
CA ALA A 59 7.87 7.77 -3.54
C ALA A 59 6.97 7.08 -2.50
N LEU A 60 7.17 7.42 -1.23
CA LEU A 60 6.45 6.81 -0.10
C LEU A 60 5.13 7.50 0.24
N ASP A 61 4.76 8.53 -0.52
CA ASP A 61 3.40 9.06 -0.58
C ASP A 61 2.42 7.94 -0.97
N ASP A 62 1.24 7.96 -0.34
CA ASP A 62 0.14 7.02 -0.58
C ASP A 62 0.54 5.52 -0.53
N PHE A 63 1.65 5.16 0.12
CA PHE A 63 2.11 3.77 0.20
C PHE A 63 0.99 2.80 0.59
N ARG A 64 0.21 3.19 1.61
CA ARG A 64 -0.92 2.40 2.11
C ARG A 64 -1.95 2.12 1.03
N ALA A 65 -2.34 3.15 0.30
CA ALA A 65 -3.33 3.02 -0.76
C ALA A 65 -2.75 2.27 -1.97
N LYS A 66 -1.50 2.55 -2.37
CA LYS A 66 -0.77 1.83 -3.42
C LYS A 66 -0.71 0.32 -3.13
N LEU A 67 -0.49 -0.07 -1.87
CA LEU A 67 -0.52 -1.48 -1.47
C LEU A 67 -1.95 -2.05 -1.47
N ALA A 68 -2.92 -1.31 -0.93
CA ALA A 68 -4.31 -1.75 -0.89
C ALA A 68 -4.88 -2.01 -2.29
N VAL A 69 -4.67 -1.11 -3.26
CA VAL A 69 -5.17 -1.31 -4.63
C VAL A 69 -4.54 -2.51 -5.35
N CYS A 70 -3.37 -2.97 -4.92
CA CYS A 70 -2.70 -4.14 -5.49
C CYS A 70 -3.11 -5.46 -4.83
N THR A 71 -3.88 -5.42 -3.73
CA THR A 71 -4.13 -6.60 -2.89
C THR A 71 -5.60 -6.84 -2.57
N VAL A 72 -6.43 -5.80 -2.58
CA VAL A 72 -7.86 -5.90 -2.30
C VAL A 72 -8.60 -6.58 -3.45
N CYS A 73 -9.34 -7.63 -3.11
CA CYS A 73 -10.03 -8.48 -4.07
C CYS A 73 -11.45 -8.86 -3.63
N ASP A 74 -12.21 -9.42 -4.56
CA ASP A 74 -13.48 -10.08 -4.29
C ASP A 74 -13.29 -11.48 -3.68
N GLU A 75 -14.39 -12.18 -3.42
CA GLU A 75 -14.37 -13.56 -2.90
C GLU A 75 -13.74 -14.55 -3.90
N SER A 76 -13.69 -14.24 -5.19
CA SER A 76 -13.03 -15.07 -6.21
C SER A 76 -11.52 -14.80 -6.30
N GLY A 77 -11.01 -13.76 -5.64
CA GLY A 77 -9.60 -13.35 -5.72
C GLY A 77 -9.30 -12.38 -6.86
N ASN A 78 -10.32 -11.85 -7.55
CA ASN A 78 -10.12 -10.83 -8.58
C ASN A 78 -9.92 -9.48 -7.91
N LEU A 79 -8.92 -8.71 -8.34
CA LEU A 79 -8.73 -7.35 -7.83
C LEU A 79 -9.96 -6.51 -8.20
N ILE A 80 -10.47 -5.77 -7.22
CA ILE A 80 -11.60 -4.85 -7.40
C ILE A 80 -11.17 -3.40 -7.51
N LEU A 81 -9.87 -3.14 -7.38
CA LEU A 81 -9.23 -1.84 -7.50
C LEU A 81 -8.08 -1.91 -8.51
N THR A 82 -7.70 -0.75 -9.01
CA THR A 82 -6.58 -0.56 -9.93
C THR A 82 -5.57 0.43 -9.34
N PRO A 83 -4.31 0.44 -9.81
CA PRO A 83 -3.32 1.41 -9.37
C PRO A 83 -3.76 2.88 -9.48
N ALA A 84 -4.64 3.21 -10.43
CA ALA A 84 -5.17 4.56 -10.61
C ALA A 84 -6.09 5.01 -9.47
N ASP A 85 -6.70 4.06 -8.74
CA ASP A 85 -7.65 4.34 -7.66
C ASP A 85 -6.95 4.74 -6.34
N ALA A 86 -5.62 4.63 -6.26
CA ALA A 86 -4.88 4.83 -5.01
C ALA A 86 -5.11 6.21 -4.38
N SER A 87 -5.10 7.28 -5.19
CA SER A 87 -5.30 8.64 -4.70
C SER A 87 -6.73 8.86 -4.18
N THR A 88 -7.74 8.37 -4.92
CA THR A 88 -9.13 8.45 -4.49
C THR A 88 -9.37 7.61 -3.24
N LEU A 89 -8.77 6.43 -3.15
CA LEU A 89 -8.86 5.55 -1.98
C LEU A 89 -8.27 6.21 -0.73
N SER A 90 -7.06 6.80 -0.82
CA SER A 90 -6.41 7.43 0.33
C SER A 90 -7.19 8.65 0.85
N GLN A 91 -7.85 9.38 -0.05
CA GLN A 91 -8.69 10.54 0.30
C GLN A 91 -10.07 10.14 0.85
N SER A 92 -10.66 9.04 0.35
CA SER A 92 -12.05 8.67 0.65
C SER A 92 -12.19 7.73 1.84
N MET A 93 -11.22 6.84 2.08
CA MET A 93 -11.28 5.86 3.15
C MET A 93 -10.63 6.40 4.42
N SER A 94 -11.23 6.13 5.58
CA SER A 94 -10.62 6.50 6.85
C SER A 94 -9.29 5.77 7.07
N ALA A 95 -8.32 6.46 7.67
CA ALA A 95 -7.00 5.90 7.98
C ALA A 95 -7.10 4.59 8.76
N ALA A 96 -8.01 4.49 9.73
CA ALA A 96 -8.21 3.27 10.52
C ALA A 96 -8.71 2.07 9.70
N ARG A 97 -9.57 2.27 8.70
CA ARG A 97 -10.03 1.18 7.82
C ARG A 97 -8.92 0.77 6.86
N LEU A 98 -8.20 1.75 6.30
CA LEU A 98 -7.08 1.48 5.40
C LEU A 98 -5.94 0.74 6.12
N GLU A 99 -5.64 1.10 7.37
CA GLU A 99 -4.62 0.44 8.19
C GLU A 99 -4.91 -1.05 8.41
N LYS A 100 -6.18 -1.43 8.63
CA LYS A 100 -6.57 -2.85 8.76
C LYS A 100 -6.27 -3.64 7.50
N ILE A 101 -6.57 -3.06 6.33
CA ILE A 101 -6.29 -3.68 5.02
C ILE A 101 -4.78 -3.83 4.84
N VAL A 102 -4.03 -2.74 5.05
CA VAL A 102 -2.58 -2.67 4.85
C VAL A 102 -1.84 -3.64 5.76
N THR A 103 -2.24 -3.74 7.03
CA THR A 103 -1.63 -4.66 8.00
C THR A 103 -1.68 -6.09 7.48
N GLN A 104 -2.86 -6.54 7.02
CA GLN A 104 -3.07 -7.88 6.48
C GLN A 104 -2.34 -8.07 5.15
N ALA A 105 -2.33 -7.05 4.29
CA ALA A 105 -1.60 -7.09 3.02
C ALA A 105 -0.08 -7.23 3.24
N GLN A 106 0.48 -6.51 4.23
CA GLN A 106 1.91 -6.57 4.56
C GLN A 106 2.30 -7.93 5.12
N GLU A 107 1.52 -8.47 6.05
CA GLU A 107 1.75 -9.80 6.62
C GLU A 107 1.72 -10.87 5.53
N LEU A 108 0.66 -10.86 4.71
CA LEU A 108 0.43 -11.85 3.68
C LEU A 108 1.49 -11.82 2.55
N ASN A 109 2.02 -10.63 2.24
CA ASN A 109 3.04 -10.41 1.21
C ASN A 109 4.46 -10.24 1.76
N LYS A 110 4.68 -10.48 3.06
CA LYS A 110 6.00 -10.38 3.74
C LYS A 110 6.72 -9.06 3.46
N ILE A 111 5.97 -7.95 3.49
CA ILE A 111 6.51 -6.61 3.34
C ILE A 111 7.17 -6.20 4.66
N SER A 112 8.39 -5.69 4.59
CA SER A 112 9.26 -5.51 5.76
C SER A 112 8.75 -4.46 6.76
N GLU A 113 9.18 -4.57 8.02
CA GLU A 113 8.95 -3.56 9.05
C GLU A 113 9.59 -2.21 8.68
N GLU A 114 10.66 -2.23 7.89
CA GLU A 114 11.33 -1.01 7.43
C GLU A 114 10.45 -0.18 6.48
N ASP A 115 9.50 -0.82 5.79
CA ASP A 115 8.47 -0.15 5.02
C ASP A 115 7.37 0.39 5.95
N LYS A 116 7.05 -0.32 7.04
CA LYS A 116 6.07 0.11 8.07
C LYS A 116 6.48 1.37 8.80
N GLU A 117 7.74 1.48 9.24
CA GLU A 117 8.20 2.66 9.99
C GLU A 117 8.11 3.96 9.17
N LYS A 118 8.40 3.87 7.87
CA LYS A 118 8.33 5.02 6.96
C LYS A 118 6.88 5.49 6.72
N ILE A 119 5.93 4.57 6.80
CA ILE A 119 4.49 4.84 6.67
C ILE A 119 3.93 5.58 7.90
N VAL A 120 4.32 5.16 9.11
CA VAL A 120 3.85 5.79 10.37
C VAL A 120 4.29 7.26 10.45
N LYS A 121 5.51 7.57 10.01
CA LYS A 121 6.05 8.93 10.01
C LYS A 121 5.26 9.90 9.11
N ASN A 122 4.62 9.40 8.05
CA ASN A 122 3.84 10.22 7.10
C ASN A 122 2.36 10.40 7.52
N SER A 123 1.89 9.68 8.55
CA SER A 123 0.53 9.84 9.09
C SER A 123 0.38 10.96 10.11
N SER A 124 1.48 11.56 10.58
CA SER A 124 1.46 12.61 11.60
C SER A 124 1.38 14.05 11.03
N GLY A 125 1.07 14.21 9.74
CA GLY A 125 0.96 15.51 9.09
C GLY A 125 -0.45 16.07 9.12
N ASP A 126 -0.85 16.70 10.23
CA ASP A 126 -1.48 18.04 10.27
C ASP A 126 -1.95 18.42 11.68
N GLN A 127 -1.25 19.36 12.30
CA GLN A 127 -1.84 20.45 13.09
C GLN A 127 -0.99 21.71 12.90
N VAL A 128 -1.24 22.45 11.81
CA VAL A 128 -0.87 23.86 11.70
C VAL A 128 -2.13 24.72 11.58
N ALA A 129 -2.49 25.34 12.70
CA ALA A 129 -3.34 26.54 12.78
C ALA A 129 -3.04 27.14 14.16
N SER A 130 -2.53 28.35 14.35
CA SER A 130 -2.63 29.58 13.57
C SER A 130 -1.51 30.55 13.95
N SER A 131 -1.09 31.43 13.04
CA SER A 131 -0.43 32.71 13.35
C SER A 131 -1.19 33.81 12.60
N PRO A 132 -1.45 34.96 13.25
CA PRO A 132 -0.64 36.17 13.03
C PRO A 132 -0.27 36.84 14.39
N SER A 133 0.99 37.22 14.63
CA SER A 133 1.64 38.49 14.23
C SER A 133 0.91 39.74 14.74
N ASP A 134 1.46 40.46 15.73
CA ASP A 134 2.02 41.82 15.51
C ASP A 134 2.69 42.42 16.79
N SER A 135 3.92 42.92 16.59
CA SER A 135 4.67 44.05 17.18
C SER A 135 4.47 44.52 18.64
N VAL A 136 5.57 44.79 19.37
CA VAL A 136 6.26 46.10 19.38
C VAL A 136 7.59 46.09 20.15
N GLU A 137 8.57 46.81 19.59
CA GLU A 137 9.83 47.27 20.19
C GLU A 137 9.63 48.11 21.46
N SER A 138 10.50 47.91 22.46
CA SER A 138 11.28 48.96 23.17
C SER A 138 12.31 48.31 24.10
#